data_AF-A0A3E0KC85-F1
#
_entry.id   AF-A0A3E0KC85-F1
#
_cell.length_a   1.000
_cell.length_b   1.000
_cell.length_c   1.000
_cell.angle_alpha   90.00
_cell.angle_beta   90.00
_cell.angle_gamma   90.00
#
_symmetry.space_group_name_H-M   'P 1'
#
loop_
_entity.id
_entity.type
_entity.pdbx_description
1 polymer ?
#
loop_
_entity_poly.entity_id
_entity_poly.type
_entity_poly.pdbx_seq_one_letter_code
_entity_poly.pdbx_strand_id
1 'polypeptide(L)'
;EAEAALDALQREEQALGYDTLTSKFLVVAATVAYLRGQWREAADLAQRGLRAARIADDPYNEALCALLLGASLLELAEAGTDTAQEEGAEMPATDAITLAAGAKTPAVDAKGSAEGAETAREAGGNSLEAGAKCPPEHAARGLPPATPEQALQILQEALAASERSQSYTRRDFIYAFLAVAYARTGDMDKARAAVQAGLTLAARFGYKEGRAMCIEAEGRIAAHRGDWVEARERLNAAIAAFAALGNVAGVQRCRWRLAELQRFAADAAGPVPAG
;
A
#
# COMPACT_ATOMS: atom_id res chain seq x y z
N GLU A 1 6.22 22.68 -0.92
CA GLU A 1 5.10 23.38 -1.60
C GLU A 1 3.86 22.51 -1.74
N ALA A 2 3.96 21.27 -2.24
CA ALA A 2 2.81 20.36 -2.37
C ALA A 2 2.17 19.96 -1.02
N GLU A 3 2.96 19.66 0.01
CA GLU A 3 2.44 19.29 1.35
C GLU A 3 1.69 20.45 2.03
N ALA A 4 2.23 21.67 1.95
CA ALA A 4 1.58 22.86 2.51
C ALA A 4 0.27 23.21 1.77
N ALA A 5 0.21 22.96 0.46
CA ALA A 5 -1.03 23.09 -0.31
C ALA A 5 -2.05 22.01 0.09
N LEU A 6 -1.61 20.80 0.40
CA LEU A 6 -2.44 19.71 0.89
C LEU A 6 -3.04 20.05 2.27
N ASP A 7 -2.25 20.60 3.18
CA ASP A 7 -2.70 21.03 4.51
C ASP A 7 -3.68 22.21 4.46
N ALA A 8 -3.59 23.06 3.43
CA ALA A 8 -4.54 24.14 3.20
C ALA A 8 -5.88 23.61 2.67
N LEU A 9 -5.84 22.73 1.66
CA LEU A 9 -7.02 22.03 1.12
C LEU A 9 -7.75 21.25 2.21
N GLN A 10 -7.02 20.54 3.06
CA GLN A 10 -7.61 19.74 4.14
C GLN A 10 -8.37 20.61 5.18
N ARG A 11 -7.88 21.82 5.47
CA ARG A 11 -8.58 22.77 6.35
C ARG A 11 -9.83 23.37 5.72
N GLU A 12 -9.77 23.68 4.43
CA GLU A 12 -10.90 24.22 3.68
C GLU A 12 -12.01 23.17 3.47
N GLU A 13 -11.63 21.92 3.19
CA GLU A 13 -12.58 20.80 3.08
C GLU A 13 -13.31 20.51 4.39
N GLN A 14 -12.61 20.55 5.52
CA GLN A 14 -13.22 20.39 6.84
C GLN A 14 -14.20 21.54 7.15
N ALA A 15 -13.90 22.75 6.68
CA ALA A 15 -14.80 23.90 6.83
C ALA A 15 -16.05 23.81 5.93
N LEU A 16 -15.95 23.09 4.80
CA LEU A 16 -17.01 22.96 3.79
C LEU A 16 -17.77 21.62 3.85
N GLY A 17 -17.35 20.67 4.69
CA GLY A 17 -18.00 19.36 4.87
C GLY A 17 -17.72 18.35 3.75
N TYR A 18 -16.57 18.46 3.06
CA TYR A 18 -16.19 17.57 1.96
C TYR A 18 -15.37 16.35 2.42
N ASP A 19 -15.86 15.61 3.42
CA ASP A 19 -15.11 14.54 4.10
C ASP A 19 -14.66 13.38 3.17
N THR A 20 -15.32 13.19 2.02
CA THR A 20 -14.94 12.19 1.01
C THR A 20 -13.74 12.58 0.16
N LEU A 21 -13.34 13.86 0.15
CA LEU A 21 -12.23 14.35 -0.67
C LEU A 21 -10.89 14.18 0.09
N THR A 22 -10.90 14.43 1.40
CA THR A 22 -9.76 14.19 2.29
C THR A 22 -9.31 12.72 2.24
N SER A 23 -10.23 11.75 2.29
CA SER A 23 -9.87 10.34 2.21
C SER A 23 -9.24 9.98 0.87
N LYS A 24 -9.70 10.55 -0.26
CA LYS A 24 -9.10 10.35 -1.58
C LYS A 24 -7.66 10.86 -1.65
N PHE A 25 -7.41 12.06 -1.13
CA PHE A 25 -6.04 12.61 -1.08
C PHE A 25 -5.11 11.74 -0.25
N LEU A 26 -5.58 11.26 0.91
CA LEU A 26 -4.80 10.38 1.78
C LEU A 26 -4.54 9.00 1.15
N VAL A 27 -5.49 8.45 0.37
CA VAL A 27 -5.26 7.24 -0.44
C VAL A 27 -4.12 7.44 -1.43
N VAL A 28 -4.10 8.57 -2.15
CA VAL A 28 -3.05 8.87 -3.14
C VAL A 28 -1.70 9.03 -2.45
N ALA A 29 -1.64 9.83 -1.37
CA ALA A 29 -0.41 10.04 -0.62
C ALA A 29 0.15 8.74 -0.05
N ALA A 30 -0.70 7.93 0.60
CA ALA A 30 -0.31 6.62 1.12
C ALA A 30 0.15 5.65 0.02
N THR A 31 -0.48 5.69 -1.16
CA THR A 31 -0.04 4.88 -2.31
C THR A 31 1.35 5.28 -2.77
N VAL A 32 1.63 6.58 -2.89
CA VAL A 32 2.95 7.09 -3.32
C VAL A 32 4.02 6.69 -2.30
N ALA A 33 3.78 6.90 -1.00
CA ALA A 33 4.69 6.49 0.06
C ALA A 33 4.94 4.97 0.03
N TYR A 34 3.88 4.16 -0.13
CA TYR A 34 4.00 2.70 -0.22
C TYR A 34 4.88 2.26 -1.40
N LEU A 35 4.67 2.86 -2.59
CA LEU A 35 5.46 2.55 -3.79
C LEU A 35 6.92 2.98 -3.67
N ARG A 36 7.23 3.98 -2.84
CA ARG A 36 8.59 4.40 -2.51
C ARG A 36 9.26 3.54 -1.43
N GLY A 37 8.56 2.57 -0.86
CA GLY A 37 9.08 1.76 0.25
C GLY A 37 9.00 2.43 1.61
N GLN A 38 8.38 3.61 1.71
CA GLN A 38 8.20 4.37 2.95
C GLN A 38 6.98 3.85 3.71
N TRP A 39 7.02 2.59 4.15
CA TRP A 39 5.84 1.90 4.66
C TRP A 39 5.29 2.49 5.97
N ARG A 40 6.15 3.11 6.79
CA ARG A 40 5.71 3.77 8.04
C ARG A 40 4.90 5.03 7.75
N GLU A 41 5.37 5.85 6.80
CA GLU A 41 4.64 7.02 6.31
C GLU A 41 3.33 6.60 5.62
N ALA A 42 3.38 5.58 4.76
CA ALA A 42 2.21 5.04 4.10
C ALA A 42 1.15 4.55 5.10
N ALA A 43 1.56 3.90 6.19
CA ALA A 43 0.67 3.44 7.24
C ALA A 43 0.01 4.60 8.00
N ASP A 44 0.75 5.66 8.36
CA ASP A 44 0.16 6.85 9.02
C ASP A 44 -0.88 7.53 8.13
N LEU A 45 -0.52 7.79 6.87
CA LEU A 45 -1.41 8.39 5.88
C LEU A 45 -2.67 7.54 5.66
N ALA A 46 -2.51 6.23 5.51
CA ALA A 46 -3.61 5.31 5.34
C ALA A 46 -4.50 5.22 6.60
N GLN A 47 -3.94 5.30 7.81
CA GLN A 47 -4.71 5.30 9.05
C GLN A 47 -5.53 6.59 9.21
N ARG A 48 -4.96 7.75 8.84
CA ARG A 48 -5.70 9.02 8.77
C ARG A 48 -6.81 8.95 7.72
N GLY A 49 -6.52 8.42 6.54
CA GLY A 49 -7.49 8.24 5.46
C GLY A 49 -8.63 7.31 5.85
N LEU A 50 -8.33 6.21 6.55
CA LEU A 50 -9.31 5.24 7.02
C LEU A 50 -10.29 5.88 8.02
N ARG A 51 -9.78 6.70 8.94
CA ARG A 51 -10.64 7.46 9.88
C ARG A 51 -11.54 8.43 9.14
N ALA A 52 -11.01 9.20 8.19
CA ALA A 52 -11.80 10.13 7.38
C ALA A 52 -12.89 9.41 6.57
N ALA A 53 -12.55 8.31 5.91
CA ALA A 53 -13.50 7.52 5.12
C ALA A 53 -14.64 6.94 5.98
N ARG A 54 -14.34 6.49 7.21
CA ARG A 54 -15.36 5.99 8.14
C ARG A 54 -16.29 7.09 8.65
N ILE A 55 -15.76 8.28 8.93
CA ILE A 55 -16.58 9.44 9.32
C ILE A 55 -17.51 9.84 8.16
N ALA A 56 -17.02 9.77 6.92
CA ALA A 56 -17.76 10.10 5.72
C ALA A 56 -18.73 9.00 5.24
N ASP A 57 -18.79 7.84 5.91
CA ASP A 57 -19.50 6.63 5.46
C ASP A 57 -19.20 6.27 3.98
N ASP A 58 -17.92 6.32 3.62
CA ASP A 58 -17.43 6.00 2.27
C ASP A 58 -16.75 4.62 2.26
N PRO A 59 -17.49 3.53 2.03
CA PRO A 59 -16.95 2.18 2.07
C PRO A 59 -15.93 1.90 0.96
N TYR A 60 -15.93 2.67 -0.12
CA TYR A 60 -14.98 2.52 -1.22
C TYR A 60 -13.59 2.99 -0.78
N ASN A 61 -13.51 4.23 -0.26
CA ASN A 61 -12.24 4.74 0.25
C ASN A 61 -11.83 4.09 1.58
N GLU A 62 -12.78 3.60 2.37
CA GLU A 62 -12.48 2.75 3.53
C GLU A 62 -11.70 1.51 3.11
N ALA A 63 -12.15 0.82 2.04
CA ALA A 63 -11.48 -0.37 1.52
C ALA A 63 -10.05 -0.07 1.03
N LEU A 64 -9.86 1.05 0.32
CA LEU A 64 -8.54 1.46 -0.20
C LEU A 64 -7.59 1.86 0.92
N CYS A 65 -8.05 2.61 1.92
CA CYS A 65 -7.24 2.99 3.07
C CYS A 65 -6.87 1.77 3.91
N ALA A 66 -7.83 0.89 4.19
CA ALA A 66 -7.58 -0.34 4.94
C ALA A 66 -6.60 -1.26 4.18
N LEU A 67 -6.72 -1.39 2.85
CA LEU A 67 -5.75 -2.12 2.03
C LEU A 67 -4.34 -1.56 2.22
N LEU A 68 -4.15 -0.24 2.07
CA LEU A 68 -2.84 0.40 2.17
C LEU A 68 -2.26 0.30 3.58
N LEU A 69 -3.09 0.47 4.62
CA LEU A 69 -2.68 0.31 6.01
C LEU A 69 -2.24 -1.12 6.28
N GLY A 70 -3.07 -2.10 5.93
CA GLY A 70 -2.78 -3.52 6.15
C GLY A 70 -1.54 -3.99 5.37
N ALA A 71 -1.40 -3.57 4.12
CA ALA A 71 -0.20 -3.85 3.32
C ALA A 71 1.06 -3.25 3.95
N SER A 72 1.00 -1.99 4.38
CA SER A 72 2.15 -1.30 4.99
C SER A 72 2.57 -1.93 6.31
N LEU A 73 1.60 -2.27 7.17
CA LEU A 73 1.84 -3.00 8.42
C LEU A 73 2.46 -4.37 8.16
N LEU A 74 2.01 -5.07 7.11
CA LEU A 74 2.58 -6.37 6.75
C LEU A 74 4.04 -6.22 6.33
N GLU A 75 4.35 -5.27 5.44
CA GLU A 75 5.74 -5.03 5.00
C GLU A 75 6.66 -4.70 6.19
N LEU A 76 6.22 -3.82 7.11
CA LEU A 76 6.96 -3.52 8.34
C LEU A 76 7.19 -4.76 9.23
N ALA A 77 6.16 -5.59 9.39
CA ALA A 77 6.26 -6.84 10.15
C ALA A 77 7.19 -7.87 9.50
N GLU A 78 7.33 -7.86 8.17
CA GLU A 78 8.25 -8.75 7.46
C GLU A 78 9.70 -8.25 7.50
N ALA A 79 9.91 -6.94 7.50
CA ALA A 79 11.23 -6.31 7.62
C ALA A 79 11.84 -6.43 9.03
N GLY A 80 11.10 -6.91 10.03
CA GLY A 80 11.59 -7.14 11.39
C GLY A 80 11.82 -5.85 12.19
N THR A 81 11.11 -4.76 11.88
CA THR A 81 11.21 -3.49 12.60
C THR A 81 10.56 -3.56 13.98
N ASP A 82 11.21 -4.25 14.92
CA ASP A 82 10.79 -4.34 16.32
C ASP A 82 11.71 -3.56 17.28
N THR A 83 12.75 -2.89 16.77
CA THR A 83 13.63 -2.06 17.62
C THR A 83 14.06 -0.77 16.93
N ALA A 84 14.35 0.24 17.76
CA ALA A 84 14.69 1.62 17.46
C ALA A 84 15.99 1.82 16.66
N GLN A 85 16.12 1.18 15.49
CA GLN A 85 17.10 1.51 14.47
C GLN A 85 16.34 1.80 13.17
N GLU A 86 15.89 3.04 13.06
CA GLU A 86 14.96 3.55 12.04
C GLU A 86 15.58 3.70 10.63
N GLU A 87 16.87 3.41 10.41
CA GLU A 87 17.56 3.78 9.16
C GLU A 87 17.77 2.64 8.15
N GLY A 88 17.32 1.40 8.41
CA GLY A 88 17.71 0.24 7.60
C GLY A 88 16.58 -0.62 7.01
N ALA A 89 15.31 -0.35 7.34
CA ALA A 89 14.19 -1.24 7.01
C ALA A 89 13.35 -0.80 5.82
N GLU A 90 13.62 0.37 5.26
CA GLU A 90 12.96 0.82 4.03
C GLU A 90 13.66 0.21 2.82
N MET A 91 12.88 -0.14 1.79
CA MET A 91 13.48 -0.47 0.49
C MET A 91 14.33 0.75 0.07
N PRO A 92 15.62 0.57 -0.28
CA PRO A 92 16.52 1.70 -0.52
C PRO A 92 15.91 2.63 -1.57
N ALA A 93 15.78 3.91 -1.20
CA ALA A 93 15.27 4.94 -2.08
C ALA A 93 16.10 4.92 -3.38
N THR A 94 15.43 4.66 -4.49
CA THR A 94 16.03 4.80 -5.81
C THR A 94 15.43 6.03 -6.47
N ASP A 95 16.27 6.80 -7.16
CA ASP A 95 15.90 7.97 -7.97
C ASP A 95 14.96 7.56 -9.12
N ALA A 96 13.71 7.25 -8.78
CA ALA A 96 12.64 6.91 -9.72
C ALA A 96 12.07 8.15 -10.43
N ILE A 97 12.64 9.34 -10.18
CA ILE A 97 12.12 10.63 -10.66
C ILE A 97 12.24 10.79 -12.18
N THR A 98 13.05 9.99 -12.90
CA THR A 98 13.25 10.22 -14.35
C THR A 98 12.54 9.25 -15.30
N LEU A 99 11.67 8.34 -14.83
CA LEU A 99 10.94 7.43 -15.73
C LEU A 99 9.46 7.23 -15.42
N ALA A 100 8.86 8.07 -14.57
CA ALA A 100 7.42 8.05 -14.27
C ALA A 100 6.57 9.01 -15.14
N ALA A 101 7.19 9.83 -15.99
CA ALA A 101 6.49 10.75 -16.88
C ALA A 101 5.77 10.08 -18.08
N GLY A 102 5.79 8.74 -18.17
CA GLY A 102 5.26 7.99 -19.32
C GLY A 102 3.98 7.18 -19.08
N ALA A 103 3.50 7.05 -17.84
CA ALA A 103 2.27 6.32 -17.56
C ALA A 103 1.04 7.17 -17.94
N LYS A 104 0.61 7.05 -19.20
CA LYS A 104 -0.72 7.51 -19.62
C LYS A 104 -1.76 6.84 -18.72
N THR A 105 -2.44 7.63 -17.90
CA THR A 105 -3.72 7.25 -17.33
C THR A 105 -4.67 6.94 -18.49
N PRO A 106 -5.37 5.79 -18.52
CA PRO A 106 -6.44 5.60 -19.48
C PRO A 106 -7.53 6.63 -19.17
N ALA A 107 -7.83 7.45 -20.17
CA ALA A 107 -8.92 8.41 -20.11
C ALA A 107 -10.22 7.66 -19.79
N VAL A 108 -10.81 7.97 -18.64
CA VAL A 108 -12.22 7.70 -18.40
C VAL A 108 -12.93 8.98 -18.82
N ASP A 109 -13.84 8.87 -19.79
CA ASP A 109 -14.58 9.97 -20.40
C ASP A 109 -15.32 10.79 -19.34
N ALA A 110 -14.69 11.86 -18.84
CA ALA A 110 -15.27 12.82 -17.91
C ALA A 110 -15.85 14.00 -18.69
N LYS A 111 -17.04 13.82 -19.28
CA LYS A 111 -17.84 14.95 -19.73
C LYS A 111 -18.63 15.49 -18.54
N GLY A 112 -18.01 16.41 -17.79
CA GLY A 112 -18.69 17.14 -16.71
C GLY A 112 -17.78 17.67 -15.62
N SER A 113 -16.81 18.53 -15.94
CA SER A 113 -16.24 19.45 -14.93
C SER A 113 -15.40 20.53 -15.62
N ALA A 114 -16.05 21.60 -16.06
CA ALA A 114 -15.35 22.79 -16.58
C ALA A 114 -15.64 24.06 -15.74
N GLU A 115 -16.52 23.98 -14.74
CA GLU A 115 -16.91 25.17 -13.96
C GLU A 115 -16.11 25.36 -12.65
N GLY A 116 -15.31 24.36 -12.22
CA GLY A 116 -14.58 24.43 -10.95
C GLY A 116 -13.19 25.07 -11.00
N ALA A 117 -12.64 25.32 -12.19
CA ALA A 117 -11.25 25.75 -12.35
C ALA A 117 -11.05 27.28 -12.34
N GLU A 118 -12.14 28.06 -12.49
CA GLU A 118 -12.06 29.51 -12.68
C GLU A 118 -12.20 30.28 -11.34
N THR A 119 -12.83 29.69 -10.33
CA THR A 119 -13.03 30.31 -9.00
C THR A 119 -11.80 30.28 -8.09
N ALA A 120 -10.84 29.39 -8.32
CA ALA A 120 -9.65 29.23 -7.48
C ALA A 120 -8.60 30.34 -7.65
N ARG A 121 -8.73 31.22 -8.65
CA ARG A 121 -7.71 32.23 -8.99
C ARG A 121 -7.92 33.58 -8.29
N GLU A 122 -9.12 33.83 -7.75
CA GLU A 122 -9.47 35.12 -7.13
C GLU A 122 -9.28 35.17 -5.60
N ALA A 123 -9.16 34.02 -4.93
CA ALA A 123 -9.03 33.94 -3.47
C ALA A 123 -7.61 34.18 -2.91
N GLY A 124 -6.65 34.55 -3.77
CA GLY A 124 -5.28 34.88 -3.39
C GLY A 124 -5.13 36.29 -2.82
N GLY A 125 -5.73 36.56 -1.66
CA GLY A 125 -5.66 37.86 -1.02
C GLY A 125 -5.96 37.80 0.47
N ASN A 126 -4.95 38.10 1.28
CA ASN A 126 -4.94 38.32 2.72
C ASN A 126 -4.82 37.09 3.64
N SER A 127 -3.62 37.03 4.22
CA SER A 127 -3.25 36.30 5.41
C SER A 127 -3.77 37.02 6.67
N LEU A 128 -4.04 36.22 7.72
CA LEU A 128 -3.77 36.43 9.15
C LEU A 128 -4.98 36.24 10.09
N GLU A 129 -4.73 35.33 11.03
CA GLU A 129 -5.33 35.17 12.36
C GLU A 129 -6.83 34.90 12.48
N ALA A 130 -7.16 33.61 12.57
CA ALA A 130 -8.23 33.17 13.47
C ALA A 130 -7.87 31.77 13.99
N GLY A 131 -7.50 31.71 15.27
CA GLY A 131 -7.24 30.47 15.97
C GLY A 131 -8.50 29.63 16.12
N ALA A 132 -8.44 28.40 15.63
CA ALA A 132 -9.26 27.29 16.12
C ALA A 132 -8.29 26.27 16.73
N LYS A 133 -8.26 26.22 18.07
CA LYS A 133 -7.62 25.17 18.85
C LYS A 133 -8.24 23.83 18.47
N CYS A 134 -7.61 23.09 17.58
CA CYS A 134 -7.70 21.63 17.61
C CYS A 134 -6.97 21.20 18.90
N PRO A 135 -7.57 20.37 19.78
CA PRO A 135 -6.89 19.98 21.01
C PRO A 135 -5.53 19.33 20.67
N PRO A 136 -4.44 19.65 21.39
CA PRO A 136 -3.14 19.05 21.16
C PRO A 136 -3.12 17.70 21.87
N GLU A 137 -3.89 16.74 21.37
CA GLU A 137 -3.74 15.35 21.77
C GLU A 137 -3.72 14.53 20.49
N HIS A 138 -2.72 13.66 20.35
CA HIS A 138 -2.41 12.78 19.21
C HIS A 138 -1.36 13.32 18.22
N ALA A 139 -0.65 14.40 18.55
CA ALA A 139 0.72 14.55 18.07
C ALA A 139 1.63 13.60 18.89
N ALA A 140 2.32 12.70 18.20
CA ALA A 140 3.38 11.81 18.71
C ALA A 140 2.97 10.58 19.56
N ARG A 141 1.94 9.81 19.16
CA ARG A 141 1.95 8.37 19.44
C ARG A 141 2.35 7.65 18.17
N GLY A 142 3.65 7.41 18.00
CA GLY A 142 4.16 6.67 16.85
C GLY A 142 3.40 5.34 16.71
N LEU A 143 3.23 4.88 15.47
CA LEU A 143 2.55 3.60 15.19
C LEU A 143 3.17 2.50 16.07
N PRO A 144 2.36 1.70 16.79
CA PRO A 144 2.89 0.55 17.52
C PRO A 144 3.67 -0.38 16.59
N PRO A 145 4.58 -1.22 17.11
CA PRO A 145 5.28 -2.20 16.30
C PRO A 145 4.26 -3.04 15.51
N ALA A 146 4.47 -3.12 14.20
CA ALA A 146 3.54 -3.75 13.29
C ALA A 146 3.64 -5.27 13.43
N THR A 147 2.51 -5.94 13.66
CA THR A 147 2.46 -7.41 13.71
C THR A 147 1.69 -7.98 12.52
N PRO A 148 2.00 -9.23 12.09
CA PRO A 148 1.23 -9.89 11.04
C PRO A 148 -0.26 -10.04 11.37
N GLU A 149 -0.61 -10.20 12.65
CA GLU A 149 -1.99 -10.32 13.13
C GLU A 149 -2.75 -9.01 12.96
N GLN A 150 -2.12 -7.88 13.28
CA GLN A 150 -2.70 -6.56 13.04
C GLN A 150 -2.92 -6.31 11.55
N ALA A 151 -1.93 -6.62 10.72
CA ALA A 151 -2.05 -6.51 9.27
C ALA A 151 -3.20 -7.38 8.74
N LEU A 152 -3.28 -8.63 9.20
CA LEU A 152 -4.35 -9.56 8.84
C LEU A 152 -5.73 -9.00 9.18
N GLN A 153 -5.91 -8.49 10.40
CA GLN A 153 -7.18 -7.91 10.83
C GLN A 153 -7.59 -6.74 9.91
N ILE A 154 -6.69 -5.80 9.66
CA ILE A 154 -6.96 -4.64 8.81
C ILE A 154 -7.25 -5.05 7.36
N LEU A 155 -6.57 -6.06 6.82
CA LEU A 155 -6.84 -6.58 5.48
C LEU A 155 -8.19 -7.30 5.38
N GLN A 156 -8.66 -7.94 6.45
CA GLN A 156 -10.03 -8.49 6.51
C GLN A 156 -11.07 -7.38 6.54
N GLU A 157 -10.80 -6.29 7.27
CA GLU A 157 -11.65 -5.08 7.24
C GLU A 157 -11.68 -4.46 5.83
N ALA A 158 -10.54 -4.42 5.13
CA ALA A 158 -10.47 -3.96 3.75
C ALA A 158 -11.36 -4.80 2.81
N LEU A 159 -11.33 -6.13 2.96
CA LEU A 159 -12.19 -7.03 2.20
C LEU A 159 -13.67 -6.77 2.48
N ALA A 160 -14.05 -6.66 3.75
CA ALA A 160 -15.43 -6.38 4.14
C ALA A 160 -15.93 -5.02 3.62
N ALA A 161 -15.09 -3.98 3.65
CA ALA A 161 -15.41 -2.67 3.07
C ALA A 161 -15.53 -2.72 1.54
N SER A 162 -14.67 -3.48 0.87
CA SER A 162 -14.75 -3.71 -0.58
C SER A 162 -16.05 -4.42 -0.97
N GLU A 163 -16.51 -5.38 -0.16
CA GLU A 163 -17.79 -6.07 -0.35
C GLU A 163 -18.98 -5.15 -0.12
N ARG A 164 -18.97 -4.35 0.96
CA ARG A 164 -20.02 -3.35 1.24
C ARG A 164 -20.15 -2.30 0.15
N SER A 165 -19.03 -1.82 -0.39
CA SER A 165 -19.03 -0.89 -1.53
C SER A 165 -19.41 -1.54 -2.87
N GLN A 166 -19.57 -2.87 -2.89
CA GLN A 166 -19.82 -3.67 -4.10
C GLN A 166 -18.79 -3.42 -5.22
N SER A 167 -17.60 -2.94 -4.85
CA SER A 167 -16.54 -2.61 -5.78
C SER A 167 -15.48 -3.70 -5.79
N TYR A 168 -15.14 -4.19 -6.97
CA TYR A 168 -14.03 -5.13 -7.16
C TYR A 168 -12.69 -4.42 -7.32
N THR A 169 -12.66 -3.08 -7.28
CA THR A 169 -11.43 -2.30 -7.40
C THR A 169 -10.43 -2.71 -6.32
N ARG A 170 -9.23 -3.12 -6.75
CA ARG A 170 -8.11 -3.58 -5.91
C ARG A 170 -8.43 -4.77 -4.98
N ARG A 171 -9.55 -5.48 -5.15
CA ARG A 171 -9.86 -6.65 -4.32
C ARG A 171 -8.89 -7.82 -4.56
N ASP A 172 -8.33 -7.90 -5.76
CA ASP A 172 -7.20 -8.75 -6.12
C ASP A 172 -5.94 -8.45 -5.29
N PHE A 173 -5.63 -7.16 -5.04
CA PHE A 173 -4.54 -6.77 -4.13
C PHE A 173 -4.87 -7.18 -2.68
N ILE A 174 -6.10 -6.95 -2.21
CA ILE A 174 -6.54 -7.36 -0.88
C ILE A 174 -6.32 -8.86 -0.69
N TYR A 175 -6.73 -9.68 -1.65
CA TYR A 175 -6.50 -11.12 -1.60
C TYR A 175 -5.01 -11.50 -1.61
N ALA A 176 -4.17 -10.84 -2.42
CA ALA A 176 -2.73 -11.10 -2.44
C ALA A 176 -2.08 -10.83 -1.07
N PHE A 177 -2.41 -9.71 -0.43
CA PHE A 177 -1.87 -9.38 0.90
C PHE A 177 -2.46 -10.26 2.00
N LEU A 178 -3.76 -10.56 1.96
CA LEU A 178 -4.39 -11.54 2.87
C LEU A 178 -3.69 -12.89 2.79
N ALA A 179 -3.34 -13.34 1.59
CA ALA A 179 -2.67 -14.61 1.41
C ALA A 179 -1.33 -14.67 2.16
N VAL A 180 -0.53 -13.60 2.05
CA VAL A 180 0.73 -13.51 2.78
C VAL A 180 0.49 -13.39 4.29
N ALA A 181 -0.45 -12.55 4.71
CA ALA A 181 -0.78 -12.38 6.13
C ALA A 181 -1.22 -13.70 6.78
N TYR A 182 -2.09 -14.48 6.11
CA TYR A 182 -2.49 -15.80 6.58
C TYR A 182 -1.31 -16.77 6.70
N ALA A 183 -0.41 -16.80 5.73
CA ALA A 183 0.78 -17.65 5.80
C ALA A 183 1.68 -17.26 6.99
N ARG A 184 1.85 -15.95 7.24
CA ARG A 184 2.61 -15.42 8.39
C ARG A 184 1.97 -15.80 9.73
N THR A 185 0.65 -15.81 9.80
CA THR A 185 -0.09 -16.21 11.01
C THR A 185 -0.32 -17.72 11.10
N GLY A 186 0.24 -18.51 10.19
CA GLY A 186 0.21 -19.99 10.21
C GLY A 186 -0.99 -20.67 9.55
N ASP A 187 -1.89 -19.93 8.90
CA ASP A 187 -3.08 -20.48 8.22
C ASP A 187 -2.83 -20.67 6.71
N MET A 188 -2.13 -21.76 6.37
CA MET A 188 -1.74 -22.05 4.99
C MET A 188 -2.92 -22.37 4.06
N ASP A 189 -4.01 -22.89 4.60
CA ASP A 189 -5.22 -23.19 3.81
C ASP A 189 -5.91 -21.90 3.38
N LYS A 190 -6.08 -20.95 4.32
CA LYS A 190 -6.60 -19.61 3.97
C LYS A 190 -5.64 -18.85 3.07
N ALA A 191 -4.33 -18.99 3.24
CA ALA A 191 -3.34 -18.38 2.36
C ALA A 191 -3.55 -18.85 0.90
N ARG A 192 -3.66 -20.16 0.69
CA ARG A 192 -3.91 -20.75 -0.64
C ARG A 192 -5.25 -20.30 -1.21
N ALA A 193 -6.31 -20.32 -0.41
CA ALA A 193 -7.63 -19.88 -0.82
C ALA A 193 -7.65 -18.41 -1.26
N ALA A 194 -6.95 -17.54 -0.52
CA ALA A 194 -6.83 -16.13 -0.85
C ALA A 194 -6.07 -15.90 -2.17
N VAL A 195 -4.96 -16.59 -2.42
CA VAL A 195 -4.27 -16.53 -3.73
C VAL A 195 -5.22 -16.92 -4.86
N GLN A 196 -5.95 -18.03 -4.72
CA GLN A 196 -6.87 -18.50 -5.75
C GLN A 196 -8.03 -17.52 -6.00
N ALA A 197 -8.57 -16.91 -4.94
CA ALA A 197 -9.59 -15.88 -5.06
C ALA A 197 -9.06 -14.65 -5.83
N GLY A 198 -7.86 -14.18 -5.51
CA GLY A 198 -7.20 -13.07 -6.21
C GLY A 198 -6.93 -13.37 -7.69
N LEU A 199 -6.38 -14.55 -7.99
CA LEU A 199 -6.14 -15.00 -9.37
C LEU A 199 -7.43 -15.15 -10.17
N THR A 200 -8.47 -15.71 -9.58
CA THR A 200 -9.79 -15.85 -10.21
C THR A 200 -10.38 -14.49 -10.56
N LEU A 201 -10.30 -13.53 -9.63
CA LEU A 201 -10.77 -12.17 -9.85
C LEU A 201 -9.97 -11.47 -10.95
N ALA A 202 -8.64 -11.56 -10.88
CA ALA A 202 -7.75 -10.97 -11.88
C ALA A 202 -7.97 -11.57 -13.27
N ALA A 203 -8.21 -12.88 -13.38
CA ALA A 203 -8.55 -13.53 -14.64
C ALA A 203 -9.91 -13.07 -15.18
N ARG A 204 -10.93 -12.99 -14.31
CA ARG A 204 -12.29 -12.57 -14.68
C ARG A 204 -12.34 -11.16 -15.25
N PHE A 205 -11.59 -10.23 -14.67
CA PHE A 205 -11.62 -8.81 -15.05
C PHE A 205 -10.40 -8.34 -15.85
N GLY A 206 -9.44 -9.23 -16.12
CA GLY A 206 -8.22 -8.88 -16.86
C GLY A 206 -7.22 -8.03 -16.07
N TYR A 207 -7.25 -8.05 -14.73
CA TYR A 207 -6.33 -7.29 -13.88
C TYR A 207 -4.92 -7.88 -13.88
N LYS A 208 -4.13 -7.48 -14.88
CA LYS A 208 -2.76 -8.01 -15.05
C LYS A 208 -1.85 -7.70 -13.86
N GLU A 209 -1.99 -6.53 -13.25
CA GLU A 209 -1.20 -6.14 -12.08
C GLU A 209 -1.59 -6.97 -10.84
N GLY A 210 -2.89 -7.18 -10.59
CA GLY A 210 -3.35 -8.08 -9.53
C GLY A 210 -2.87 -9.51 -9.70
N ARG A 211 -2.86 -10.02 -10.94
CA ARG A 211 -2.26 -11.32 -11.22
C ARG A 211 -0.78 -11.37 -10.85
N ALA A 212 -0.01 -10.31 -11.16
CA ALA A 212 1.40 -10.23 -10.79
C ALA A 212 1.58 -10.19 -9.25
N MET A 213 0.73 -9.45 -8.53
CA MET A 213 0.69 -9.43 -7.07
C MET A 213 0.41 -10.81 -6.46
N CYS A 214 -0.52 -11.58 -7.03
CA CYS A 214 -0.79 -12.94 -6.56
C CYS A 214 0.41 -13.87 -6.78
N ILE A 215 1.13 -13.74 -7.91
CA ILE A 215 2.34 -14.53 -8.17
C ILE A 215 3.47 -14.16 -7.18
N GLU A 216 3.61 -12.87 -6.86
CA GLU A 216 4.52 -12.43 -5.80
C GLU A 216 4.14 -13.05 -4.44
N ALA A 217 2.85 -13.05 -4.10
CA ALA A 217 2.34 -13.66 -2.87
C ALA A 217 2.65 -15.16 -2.81
N GLU A 218 2.52 -15.90 -3.91
CA GLU A 218 2.92 -17.32 -3.98
C GLU A 218 4.41 -17.49 -3.63
N GLY A 219 5.28 -16.61 -4.13
CA GLY A 219 6.71 -16.63 -3.81
C GLY A 219 7.00 -16.36 -2.34
N ARG A 220 6.30 -15.39 -1.74
CA ARG A 220 6.38 -15.09 -0.29
C ARG A 220 5.88 -16.27 0.55
N ILE A 221 4.78 -16.91 0.15
CA ILE A 221 4.23 -18.08 0.83
C ILE A 221 5.16 -19.30 0.73
N ALA A 222 5.81 -19.50 -0.43
CA ALA A 222 6.82 -20.55 -0.59
C ALA A 222 8.03 -20.30 0.34
N ALA A 223 8.50 -19.05 0.44
CA ALA A 223 9.57 -18.69 1.36
C ALA A 223 9.20 -18.96 2.84
N HIS A 224 7.97 -18.61 3.25
CA HIS A 224 7.48 -18.92 4.61
C HIS A 224 7.41 -20.41 4.92
N ARG A 225 7.25 -21.26 3.91
CA ARG A 225 7.29 -22.73 4.04
C ARG A 225 8.71 -23.31 3.96
N GLY A 226 9.72 -22.48 3.74
CA GLY A 226 11.11 -22.90 3.53
C GLY A 226 11.38 -23.49 2.14
N ASP A 227 10.45 -23.38 1.19
CA ASP A 227 10.66 -23.80 -0.19
C ASP A 227 11.33 -22.66 -0.99
N TRP A 228 12.65 -22.55 -0.81
CA TRP A 228 13.45 -21.51 -1.44
C TRP A 228 13.50 -21.60 -2.97
N VAL A 229 13.33 -22.81 -3.52
CA VAL A 229 13.33 -23.05 -4.96
C VAL A 229 12.04 -22.49 -5.57
N GLU A 230 10.89 -22.89 -5.05
CA GLU A 230 9.59 -22.37 -5.49
C GLU A 230 9.52 -20.85 -5.26
N ALA A 231 9.99 -20.36 -4.11
CA ALA A 231 10.00 -18.93 -3.81
C ALA A 231 10.76 -18.12 -4.87
N ARG A 232 11.96 -18.57 -5.24
CA ARG A 232 12.77 -17.93 -6.28
C ARG A 232 12.10 -17.96 -7.64
N GLU A 233 11.51 -19.09 -8.02
CA GLU A 233 10.82 -19.22 -9.31
C GLU A 233 9.64 -18.26 -9.40
N ARG A 234 8.80 -18.21 -8.37
CA ARG A 234 7.62 -17.34 -8.31
C ARG A 234 8.00 -15.86 -8.28
N LEU A 235 9.01 -15.47 -7.50
CA LEU A 235 9.48 -14.07 -7.49
C LEU A 235 10.04 -13.63 -8.84
N ASN A 236 10.77 -14.50 -9.56
CA ASN A 236 11.23 -14.19 -10.92
C ASN A 236 10.06 -14.08 -11.91
N ALA A 237 9.04 -14.93 -11.79
CA ALA A 237 7.83 -14.83 -12.59
C ALA A 237 7.07 -13.52 -12.32
N ALA A 238 6.99 -13.08 -11.06
CA ALA A 238 6.41 -11.79 -10.69
C ALA A 238 7.22 -10.61 -11.27
N ILE A 239 8.56 -10.66 -11.22
CA ILE A 239 9.44 -9.66 -11.86
C ILE A 239 9.11 -9.54 -13.35
N ALA A 240 9.04 -10.67 -14.06
CA ALA A 240 8.74 -10.66 -15.49
C ALA A 240 7.34 -10.08 -15.77
N ALA A 241 6.35 -10.43 -14.94
CA ALA A 241 4.98 -9.91 -15.07
C ALA A 241 4.91 -8.40 -14.83
N PHE A 242 5.54 -7.88 -13.76
CA PHE A 242 5.58 -6.45 -13.48
C PHE A 242 6.37 -5.67 -14.54
N ALA A 243 7.48 -6.22 -15.03
CA ALA A 243 8.28 -5.60 -16.09
C ALA A 243 7.48 -5.45 -17.38
N ALA A 244 6.70 -6.47 -17.76
CA ALA A 244 5.82 -6.41 -18.94
C ALA A 244 4.71 -5.33 -18.82
N LEU A 245 4.41 -4.88 -17.60
CA LEU A 245 3.45 -3.81 -17.32
C LEU A 245 4.12 -2.44 -17.16
N GLY A 246 5.46 -2.36 -17.21
CA GLY A 246 6.19 -1.14 -16.88
C GLY A 246 6.12 -0.77 -15.39
N ASN A 247 5.71 -1.68 -14.52
CA ASN A 247 5.60 -1.43 -13.08
C ASN A 247 6.97 -1.59 -12.41
N VAL A 248 7.73 -0.50 -12.38
CA VAL A 248 9.08 -0.47 -11.80
C VAL A 248 9.07 -0.77 -10.30
N ALA A 249 8.12 -0.23 -9.55
CA ALA A 249 8.03 -0.44 -8.10
C ALA A 249 7.79 -1.92 -7.75
N GLY A 250 6.92 -2.61 -8.50
CA GLY A 250 6.69 -4.05 -8.35
C GLY A 250 7.95 -4.87 -8.66
N VAL A 251 8.68 -4.54 -9.72
CA VAL A 251 9.97 -5.19 -10.05
C VAL A 251 10.98 -5.02 -8.91
N GLN A 252 11.14 -3.82 -8.37
CA GLN A 252 12.11 -3.57 -7.31
C GLN A 252 11.74 -4.29 -6.02
N ARG A 253 10.44 -4.27 -5.64
CA ARG A 253 9.96 -5.03 -4.48
C ARG A 253 10.28 -6.51 -4.60
N CYS A 254 9.98 -7.15 -5.74
CA CYS A 254 10.28 -8.55 -5.93
C CYS A 254 11.79 -8.85 -5.92
N ARG A 255 12.63 -7.96 -6.47
CA ARG A 255 14.09 -8.09 -6.43
C ARG A 255 14.64 -7.98 -5.01
N TRP A 256 14.12 -7.04 -4.23
CA TRP A 256 14.49 -6.88 -2.83
C TRP A 256 14.17 -8.15 -2.04
N ARG A 257 12.95 -8.70 -2.17
CA ARG A 257 12.58 -9.99 -1.57
C ARG A 257 13.49 -11.13 -2.00
N LEU A 258 13.82 -11.21 -3.29
CA LEU A 258 14.72 -12.24 -3.79
C LEU A 258 16.12 -12.15 -3.17
N ALA A 259 16.63 -10.94 -2.96
CA ALA A 259 17.91 -10.72 -2.29
C ALA A 259 17.84 -11.14 -0.81
N GLU A 260 16.73 -10.88 -0.11
CA GLU A 260 16.54 -11.38 1.27
C GLU A 260 16.61 -12.90 1.33
N LEU A 261 15.92 -13.61 0.43
CA LEU A 261 15.97 -15.09 0.39
C LEU A 261 17.40 -15.62 0.22
N GLN A 262 18.21 -14.95 -0.61
CA GLN A 262 19.61 -15.35 -0.83
C GLN A 262 20.47 -15.17 0.43
N ARG A 263 20.22 -14.13 1.22
CA ARG A 263 20.92 -13.91 2.49
C ARG A 263 20.58 -15.00 3.50
N PHE A 264 19.30 -15.34 3.67
CA PHE A 264 18.88 -16.42 4.56
C PHE A 264 19.45 -17.78 4.15
N ALA A 265 19.52 -18.07 2.84
CA ALA A 265 20.14 -19.29 2.35
C ALA A 265 21.66 -19.33 2.59
N ALA A 266 22.35 -18.19 2.46
CA ALA A 266 23.78 -18.09 2.72
C ALA A 266 24.11 -18.22 4.23
N ASP A 267 23.31 -17.57 5.09
CA ASP A 267 23.47 -17.64 6.54
C ASP A 267 23.20 -19.07 7.07
N ALA A 268 22.25 -19.79 6.47
CA ALA A 268 21.96 -21.19 6.79
C ALA A 268 23.02 -22.18 6.30
N ALA A 269 23.78 -21.84 5.25
CA ALA A 269 24.83 -22.70 4.70
C ALA A 269 26.15 -22.66 5.52
N GLY A 270 26.32 -21.66 6.39
CA GLY A 270 27.54 -21.44 7.16
C GLY A 270 28.74 -21.01 6.29
N PRO A 271 29.85 -20.55 6.90
CA PRO A 271 31.04 -20.20 6.14
C PRO A 271 31.59 -21.44 5.43
N VAL A 272 31.79 -21.33 4.12
CA VAL A 272 32.52 -22.35 3.34
C VAL A 272 33.91 -22.48 3.98
N PRO A 273 34.30 -23.65 4.51
CA PRO A 273 35.60 -23.80 5.14
C PRO A 273 36.68 -23.51 4.10
N ALA A 274 37.57 -22.57 4.41
CA ALA A 274 38.76 -22.32 3.63
C ALA A 274 39.62 -23.58 3.66
N GLY A 275 39.70 -24.27 2.52
CA GLY A 275 40.63 -25.38 2.28
C GLY A 275 42.06 -24.90 2.15
#